data_AF-A0A316SAH8-F1
#
_entry.id   AF-A0A316SAH8-F1
#
_cell.length_a   1.000
_cell.length_b   1.000
_cell.length_c   1.000
_cell.angle_alpha   90.00
_cell.angle_beta   90.00
_cell.angle_gamma   90.00
#
_symmetry.space_group_name_H-M   'P 1'
#
loop_
_entity.id
_entity.type
_entity.pdbx_description
1 polymer ?
#
loop_
_entity_poly.entity_id
_entity_poly.type
_entity_poly.pdbx_seq_one_letter_code
_entity_poly.pdbx_strand_id
1 'polypeptide(L)'
;MKKLMMLIMATLLVYSGYVLGTCAAADEIYTTRTVTVYSGDTMWDIASQWTEDGEDVRAVIYRICEANGLKTTDLQPGQKILVPVRVELNSAMMLADATNNNL
;
A
#
# COMPACT_ATOMS: atom_id res chain seq x y z
N MET A 1 -20.19 -28.71 33.55
CA MET A 1 -19.11 -27.89 34.12
C MET A 1 -17.79 -28.08 33.36
N LYS A 2 -17.05 -29.18 33.52
CA LYS A 2 -15.72 -29.38 32.89
C LYS A 2 -15.71 -29.39 31.35
N LYS A 3 -16.71 -30.03 30.73
CA LYS A 3 -16.86 -30.08 29.26
C LYS A 3 -17.15 -28.68 28.65
N LEU A 4 -17.92 -27.86 29.37
CA LEU A 4 -18.20 -26.47 28.98
C LEU A 4 -16.95 -25.60 29.11
N MET A 5 -16.16 -25.81 30.17
CA MET A 5 -14.91 -25.08 30.39
C MET A 5 -13.85 -25.42 29.32
N MET A 6 -13.76 -26.69 28.90
CA MET A 6 -12.89 -27.10 27.80
C MET A 6 -13.29 -26.46 26.46
N LEU A 7 -14.60 -26.34 26.19
CA LEU A 7 -15.09 -25.72 24.96
C LEU A 7 -14.70 -24.23 24.89
N ILE A 8 -14.87 -23.50 25.99
CA ILE A 8 -14.52 -22.06 26.09
C ILE A 8 -13.00 -21.85 25.95
N MET A 9 -12.19 -22.72 26.55
CA MET A 9 -10.73 -22.63 26.46
C MET A 9 -10.24 -22.92 25.03
N ALA A 10 -10.86 -23.88 24.34
CA ALA A 10 -10.55 -24.18 22.94
C ALA A 10 -10.90 -23.02 22.01
N THR A 11 -12.05 -22.36 22.21
CA THR A 11 -12.43 -21.20 21.39
C THR A 11 -11.53 -19.99 21.66
N LEU A 12 -11.11 -19.77 22.90
CA LEU A 12 -10.13 -18.73 23.26
C LEU A 12 -8.76 -18.99 22.60
N LEU A 13 -8.30 -20.24 22.57
CA LEU A 13 -7.04 -20.60 21.94
C LEU A 13 -7.08 -20.31 20.43
N VAL A 14 -8.15 -20.73 19.74
CA VAL A 14 -8.35 -20.47 18.31
C VAL A 14 -8.43 -18.96 18.02
N TYR A 15 -9.16 -18.22 18.86
CA TYR A 15 -9.27 -16.76 18.72
C TYR A 15 -7.93 -16.06 18.91
N SER A 16 -7.13 -16.47 19.90
CA SER A 16 -5.78 -15.91 20.12
C SER A 16 -4.83 -16.18 18.96
N GLY A 17 -4.89 -17.38 18.35
CA GLY A 17 -4.10 -17.72 17.17
C GLY A 17 -4.51 -16.91 15.94
N TYR A 18 -5.81 -16.63 15.78
CA TYR A 18 -6.32 -15.76 14.71
C TYR A 18 -5.79 -14.32 14.85
N VAL A 19 -5.85 -13.75 16.06
CA VAL A 19 -5.38 -12.36 16.31
C VAL A 19 -3.87 -12.22 16.07
N LEU A 20 -3.07 -13.21 16.45
CA LEU A 20 -1.63 -13.22 16.17
C LEU A 20 -1.30 -13.35 14.68
N GLY A 21 -2.17 -13.99 13.89
CA GLY A 21 -2.01 -14.11 12.45
C GLY A 21 -2.25 -12.80 11.69
N THR A 22 -2.99 -11.86 12.29
CA THR A 22 -3.39 -10.60 11.63
C THR A 22 -2.59 -9.37 12.08
N CYS A 23 -1.70 -9.48 13.06
CA CYS A 23 -0.98 -8.33 13.64
C CYS A 23 0.34 -7.95 12.93
N ALA A 24 0.64 -8.55 11.77
CA ALA A 24 1.93 -8.36 11.10
C ALA A 24 1.91 -7.37 9.92
N ALA A 25 0.75 -6.85 9.52
CA ALA A 25 0.67 -5.82 8.48
C ALA A 25 0.57 -4.45 9.16
N ALA A 26 1.70 -3.74 9.26
CA ALA A 26 1.63 -2.30 9.44
C ALA A 26 0.94 -1.72 8.19
N ASP A 27 -0.13 -0.94 8.38
CA ASP A 27 -0.78 -0.26 7.25
C ASP A 27 0.22 0.73 6.65
N GLU A 28 0.75 0.37 5.48
CA GLU A 28 1.58 1.26 4.69
C GLU A 28 0.68 2.39 4.14
N ILE A 29 1.01 3.62 4.49
CA ILE A 29 0.25 4.79 4.03
C ILE A 29 0.73 5.11 2.62
N TYR A 30 -0.22 5.21 1.69
CA TYR A 30 0.03 5.54 0.30
C TYR A 30 -0.62 6.86 -0.08
N THR A 31 0.09 7.67 -0.86
CA THR A 31 -0.46 8.83 -1.55
C THR A 31 -0.54 8.54 -3.04
N THR A 32 -1.71 8.81 -3.64
CA THR A 32 -1.91 8.57 -5.07
C THR A 32 -1.56 9.82 -5.86
N ARG A 33 -0.66 9.69 -6.84
CA ARG A 33 -0.35 10.74 -7.80
C ARG A 33 -0.81 10.37 -9.20
N THR A 34 -1.17 11.36 -10.01
CA THR A 34 -1.53 11.14 -11.41
C THR A 34 -0.35 11.51 -12.29
N VAL A 35 0.17 10.55 -13.04
CA VAL A 35 1.27 10.72 -13.99
C VAL A 35 0.72 10.62 -15.40
N THR A 36 1.18 11.49 -16.30
CA THR A 36 0.87 11.38 -17.74
C THR A 36 2.04 10.70 -18.43
N VAL A 37 1.76 9.62 -19.16
CA VAL A 37 2.76 8.84 -19.90
C VAL A 37 3.19 9.62 -21.14
N TYR A 38 4.49 9.76 -21.34
CA TYR A 38 5.08 10.33 -22.54
C TYR A 38 5.64 9.27 -23.48
N SER A 39 5.92 9.67 -24.72
CA SER A 39 6.51 8.77 -25.71
C SER A 39 7.91 8.35 -25.28
N GLY A 40 8.11 7.03 -25.12
CA GLY A 40 9.38 6.46 -24.66
C GLY A 40 9.37 6.08 -23.18
N ASP A 41 8.38 6.51 -22.40
CA ASP A 41 8.23 6.07 -21.02
C ASP A 41 7.84 4.59 -20.97
N THR A 42 8.49 3.85 -20.09
CA THR A 42 8.07 2.49 -19.76
C THR A 42 7.45 2.44 -18.36
N MET A 43 6.65 1.40 -18.10
CA MET A 43 6.13 1.14 -16.75
C MET A 43 7.26 1.05 -15.72
N TRP A 44 8.41 0.48 -16.11
CA TRP A 44 9.57 0.37 -15.27
C TRP A 44 10.17 1.74 -14.93
N ASP A 45 10.33 2.62 -15.93
CA ASP A 45 10.89 3.96 -15.72
C ASP A 45 10.00 4.76 -14.76
N ILE A 46 8.69 4.75 -15.01
CA ILE A 46 7.73 5.45 -14.15
C ILE A 46 7.76 4.85 -12.74
N ALA A 47 7.65 3.53 -12.59
CA ALA A 47 7.66 2.91 -11.26
C ALA A 47 8.96 3.18 -10.50
N SER A 48 10.11 3.10 -11.17
CA SER A 48 11.42 3.33 -10.56
C SER A 48 11.58 4.76 -10.04
N GLN A 49 10.97 5.75 -10.70
CA GLN A 49 10.99 7.14 -10.27
C GLN A 49 10.21 7.37 -8.97
N TRP A 50 9.22 6.53 -8.69
CA TRP A 50 8.35 6.64 -7.51
C TRP A 50 8.60 5.54 -6.47
N THR A 51 9.69 4.80 -6.60
CA THR A 51 10.12 3.78 -5.64
C THR A 51 10.87 4.46 -4.50
N GLU A 52 10.45 4.22 -3.26
CA GLU A 52 11.17 4.71 -2.07
C GLU A 52 12.41 3.85 -1.74
N ASP A 53 13.30 4.37 -0.89
CA ASP A 53 14.52 3.67 -0.50
C ASP A 53 14.19 2.33 0.20
N GLY A 54 14.73 1.23 -0.35
CA GLY A 54 14.49 -0.12 0.15
C GLY A 54 13.20 -0.76 -0.34
N GLU A 55 12.43 -0.09 -1.19
CA GLU A 55 11.25 -0.64 -1.85
C GLU A 55 11.63 -1.36 -3.16
N ASP A 56 10.97 -2.49 -3.45
CA ASP A 56 11.14 -3.19 -4.73
C ASP A 56 10.28 -2.51 -5.81
N VAL A 57 10.92 -2.05 -6.89
CA VAL A 57 10.27 -1.48 -8.09
C VAL A 57 9.12 -2.38 -8.59
N ARG A 58 9.27 -3.71 -8.50
CA ARG A 58 8.22 -4.65 -8.93
C ARG A 58 6.97 -4.57 -8.06
N ALA A 59 7.13 -4.32 -6.76
CA ALA A 59 5.99 -4.08 -5.87
C ALA A 59 5.27 -2.78 -6.27
N VAL A 60 6.02 -1.73 -6.62
CA VAL A 60 5.46 -0.48 -7.12
C VAL A 60 4.69 -0.71 -8.44
N ILE A 61 5.27 -1.44 -9.38
CA ILE A 61 4.60 -1.81 -10.65
C ILE A 61 3.28 -2.55 -10.37
N TYR A 62 3.30 -3.53 -9.46
CA TYR A 62 2.10 -4.27 -9.08
C TYR A 62 1.01 -3.33 -8.54
N ARG A 63 1.36 -2.42 -7.63
CA ARG A 63 0.43 -1.42 -7.09
C ARG A 63 -0.11 -0.48 -8.17
N ILE A 64 0.72 -0.03 -9.10
CA ILE A 64 0.29 0.79 -10.24
C ILE A 64 -0.72 0.01 -11.08
N CYS A 65 -0.44 -1.26 -11.40
CA CYS A 65 -1.35 -2.10 -12.16
C CYS A 65 -2.69 -2.27 -11.44
N GLU A 66 -2.67 -2.58 -10.14
CA GLU A 66 -3.87 -2.74 -9.31
C GLU A 66 -4.69 -1.44 -9.24
N ALA A 67 -4.05 -0.30 -8.98
CA ALA A 67 -4.72 1.00 -8.86
C ALA A 67 -5.37 1.48 -10.16
N ASN A 68 -4.86 1.04 -11.32
CA ASN A 68 -5.38 1.42 -12.64
C ASN A 68 -6.19 0.33 -13.33
N GLY A 69 -6.34 -0.85 -12.72
CA GLY A 69 -6.99 -2.01 -13.35
C GLY A 69 -6.26 -2.51 -14.60
N LEU A 70 -4.95 -2.30 -14.69
CA LEU A 70 -4.14 -2.71 -15.84
C LEU A 70 -3.79 -4.19 -15.73
N LYS A 71 -4.06 -4.94 -16.81
CA LYS A 71 -3.70 -6.36 -16.91
C LYS A 71 -2.29 -6.58 -17.44
N THR A 72 -1.73 -5.58 -18.12
CA THR A 72 -0.38 -5.58 -18.65
C THR A 72 0.35 -4.31 -18.26
N THR A 73 1.66 -4.29 -18.43
CA THR A 73 2.52 -3.12 -18.19
C THR A 73 2.63 -2.22 -19.41
N ASP A 74 1.79 -2.43 -20.44
CA ASP A 74 1.84 -1.64 -21.67
C ASP A 74 1.17 -0.29 -21.44
N LEU A 75 1.91 0.78 -21.72
CA LEU A 75 1.46 2.14 -21.55
C LEU A 75 1.36 2.84 -22.90
N GLN A 76 0.34 3.70 -23.05
CA GLN A 76 0.13 4.49 -24.26
C GLN A 76 0.53 5.95 -24.01
N PRO A 77 1.24 6.61 -24.93
CA PRO A 77 1.51 8.04 -24.81
C PRO A 77 0.23 8.86 -24.65
N GLY A 78 0.22 9.79 -23.70
CA GLY A 78 -0.95 10.59 -23.31
C GLY A 78 -1.88 9.91 -22.29
N GLN A 79 -1.65 8.64 -21.96
CA GLN A 79 -2.40 7.95 -20.91
C GLN A 79 -2.10 8.57 -19.55
N LYS A 80 -3.15 8.78 -18.74
CA LYS A 80 -3.00 9.17 -17.35
C LYS A 80 -3.10 7.94 -16.47
N ILE A 81 -2.12 7.72 -15.62
CA ILE A 81 -2.07 6.59 -14.69
C ILE A 81 -1.93 7.10 -13.25
N LEU A 82 -2.57 6.37 -12.34
CA LEU A 82 -2.48 6.55 -10.91
C LEU A 82 -1.25 5.82 -10.38
N VAL A 83 -0.40 6.50 -9.63
CA VAL A 83 0.82 5.94 -9.04
C VAL A 83 0.70 6.06 -7.53
N PRO A 84 0.45 4.94 -6.81
CA PRO A 84 0.50 4.90 -5.35
C PRO A 84 1.97 4.97 -4.89
N VAL A 85 2.33 6.07 -4.25
CA VAL A 85 3.65 6.31 -3.66
C VAL A 85 3.54 6.09 -2.16
N ARG A 86 4.47 5.31 -1.59
CA ARG A 86 4.54 5.13 -0.15
C ARG A 86 4.83 6.49 0.51
N VAL A 87 4.31 6.70 1.72
CA VAL A 87 4.58 7.88 2.52
C VAL A 87 5.23 7.41 3.82
N GLU A 88 6.51 7.72 4.00
CA GLU A 88 7.14 7.53 5.31
C GLU A 88 6.40 8.35 6.39
N LEU A 89 6.17 7.75 7.56
CA LEU A 89 5.40 8.34 8.67
C LEU A 89 5.93 9.71 9.14
N ASN A 90 7.23 9.99 8.96
CA ASN A 90 7.81 11.31 9.22
C ASN A 90 7.28 12.39 8.27
N SER A 91 7.06 12.04 7.00
CA SER A 91 6.46 12.92 5.98
C SER A 91 4.95 13.06 6.19
N ALA A 92 4.27 12.00 6.65
CA ALA A 92 2.85 12.05 6.97
C ALA A 92 2.53 13.02 8.15
N MET A 93 3.40 13.07 9.17
CA MET A 93 3.27 14.03 10.27
C MET A 93 3.48 15.48 9.82
N MET A 94 4.40 15.75 8.88
CA MET A 94 4.59 17.09 8.27
C MET A 94 3.37 17.57 7.48
N LEU A 95 2.70 16.67 6.74
CA LEU A 95 1.48 17.00 6.01
C LEU A 95 0.30 17.27 6.94
N ALA A 96 0.20 16.56 8.06
CA ALA A 96 -0.85 16.76 9.05
C ALA A 96 -0.69 18.08 9.84
N ASP A 97 0.55 18.51 10.12
CA ASP A 97 0.82 19.77 10.82
C ASP A 97 0.56 21.00 9.93
N ALA A 98 0.87 20.90 8.64
CA ALA A 98 0.57 21.96 7.66
C ALA A 98 -0.93 22.27 7.52
N THR A 99 -1.81 21.29 7.76
CA THR A 99 -3.26 21.48 7.76
C THR A 99 -3.83 22.02 9.07
N ASN A 100 -3.12 21.88 10.20
CA ASN A 100 -3.60 22.29 11.52
C ASN A 100 -3.20 23.73 11.92
N ASN A 101 -2.22 24.33 11.26
CA ASN A 101 -1.78 25.71 11.53
C ASN A 101 -2.50 26.79 10.70
N ASN A 102 -3.66 26.47 10.12
CA ASN A 102 -4.46 27.43 9.33
C ASN A 102 -5.89 27.62 9.90
N LEU A 103 -6.02 27.53 11.24
CA LEU A 103 -7.21 27.93 12.02
C LEU A 103 -6.81 28.97 13.07
#